data_AF-A0A174GWW6-F1
#
_entry.id   AF-A0A174GWW6-F1
#
_cell.length_a   1.000
_cell.length_b   1.000
_cell.length_c   1.000
_cell.angle_alpha   90.00
_cell.angle_beta   90.00
_cell.angle_gamma   90.00
#
_symmetry.space_group_name_H-M   'P 1'
#
loop_
_entity.id
_entity.type
_entity.pdbx_description
1 polymer ?
#
loop_
_entity_poly.entity_id
_entity_poly.type
_entity_poly.pdbx_seq_one_letter_code
_entity_poly.pdbx_strand_id
1 'polypeptide(L)'
;MNFIQIGLLKILPQAVSVLIIAYLGCKVLDMLLGVLKSWKNANYKSRKMRDGIVRWIAEMVAIVFVIGVDLVLGLNFYLCGFTLSLFIYKEAGSILENLTECGVELPEVVANKLEVFNKKE
;
A
#
# COMPACT_ATOMS: atom_id res chain seq x y z
N MET A 1 -17.86 9.45 -15.25
CA MET A 1 -17.94 9.03 -13.83
C MET A 1 -18.32 7.55 -13.68
N ASN A 2 -17.72 6.62 -14.45
CA ASN A 2 -18.03 5.17 -14.38
C ASN A 2 -16.84 4.25 -14.73
N PHE A 3 -15.58 4.69 -14.56
CA PHE A 3 -14.41 3.81 -14.76
C PHE A 3 -14.31 2.66 -13.74
N ILE A 4 -15.01 2.80 -12.60
CA ILE A 4 -14.95 1.85 -11.49
C ILE A 4 -15.91 0.68 -11.71
N GLN A 5 -16.93 0.80 -12.58
CA GLN A 5 -17.95 -0.23 -12.81
C GLN A 5 -17.64 -1.12 -14.03
N ILE A 6 -16.40 -1.59 -14.16
CA ILE A 6 -15.98 -2.44 -15.27
C ILE A 6 -15.52 -3.80 -14.71
N GLY A 7 -16.04 -4.91 -15.26
CA GLY A 7 -15.60 -6.26 -14.92
C GLY A 7 -15.81 -6.64 -13.45
N LEU A 8 -14.79 -7.28 -12.84
CA LEU A 8 -14.80 -7.80 -11.47
C LEU A 8 -15.06 -6.72 -10.40
N LEU A 9 -14.68 -5.46 -10.66
CA LEU A 9 -14.87 -4.34 -9.73
C LEU A 9 -16.34 -3.93 -9.56
N LYS A 10 -17.24 -4.39 -10.44
CA LYS A 10 -18.68 -4.17 -10.34
C LYS A 10 -19.32 -4.95 -9.19
N ILE A 11 -18.71 -6.06 -8.77
CA ILE A 11 -19.21 -6.93 -7.69
C ILE A 11 -18.99 -6.27 -6.31
N LEU A 12 -18.01 -5.37 -6.22
CA LEU A 12 -17.61 -4.73 -4.98
C LEU A 12 -18.35 -3.38 -4.78
N PRO A 13 -18.63 -3.00 -3.52
CA PRO A 13 -19.12 -1.66 -3.21
C PRO A 13 -18.15 -0.60 -3.75
N GLN A 14 -18.69 0.53 -4.23
CA GLN A 14 -17.89 1.60 -4.81
C GLN A 14 -16.75 2.07 -3.89
N ALA A 15 -17.00 2.13 -2.57
CA ALA A 15 -15.99 2.51 -1.59
C ALA A 15 -14.79 1.56 -1.58
N VAL A 16 -15.04 0.24 -1.61
CA VAL A 16 -14.00 -0.80 -1.61
C VAL A 16 -13.20 -0.74 -2.91
N SER A 17 -13.87 -0.56 -4.05
CA SER A 17 -13.20 -0.44 -5.35
C SER A 17 -12.25 0.77 -5.40
N VAL A 18 -12.65 1.91 -4.81
CA VAL A 18 -11.77 3.08 -4.67
C VAL A 18 -10.56 2.76 -3.80
N LEU A 19 -10.74 2.06 -2.67
CA LEU A 19 -9.64 1.67 -1.79
C LEU A 19 -8.66 0.72 -2.47
N ILE A 20 -9.14 -0.24 -3.28
CA ILE A 20 -8.26 -1.13 -4.06
C ILE A 20 -7.41 -0.32 -5.04
N ILE A 21 -8.03 0.61 -5.78
CA ILE A 21 -7.31 1.47 -6.73
C ILE A 21 -6.28 2.35 -6.01
N ALA A 22 -6.66 2.95 -4.88
CA ALA A 22 -5.76 3.76 -4.06
C ALA A 22 -4.57 2.94 -3.56
N TYR A 23 -4.81 1.73 -3.04
CA TYR A 23 -3.77 0.81 -2.59
C TYR A 23 -2.80 0.43 -3.72
N LEU A 24 -3.33 0.06 -4.90
CA LEU A 24 -2.49 -0.28 -6.06
C LEU A 24 -1.66 0.92 -6.52
N GLY A 25 -2.24 2.13 -6.50
CA GLY A 25 -1.51 3.38 -6.75
C GLY A 25 -0.37 3.58 -5.77
N CYS A 26 -0.62 3.44 -4.47
CA CYS A 26 0.41 3.52 -3.43
C CYS A 26 1.52 2.49 -3.65
N LYS A 27 1.19 1.23 -3.98
CA LYS A 27 2.17 0.16 -4.25
C LYS A 27 3.11 0.49 -5.40
N VAL A 28 2.55 1.02 -6.49
CA VAL A 28 3.36 1.42 -7.65
C VAL A 28 4.27 2.58 -7.30
N LEU A 29 3.75 3.60 -6.61
CA LEU A 29 4.55 4.75 -6.17
C LEU A 29 5.67 4.35 -5.22
N ASP A 30 5.38 3.50 -4.23
CA ASP A 30 6.38 3.00 -3.29
C ASP A 30 7.48 2.22 -3.99
N MET A 31 7.11 1.32 -4.92
CA MET A 31 8.09 0.55 -5.69
C MET A 31 9.00 1.48 -6.52
N LEU A 32 8.44 2.48 -7.19
CA LEU A 32 9.21 3.45 -7.97
C LEU A 32 10.16 4.25 -7.08
N LEU A 33 9.68 4.76 -5.94
CA LEU A 33 10.51 5.47 -4.96
C LEU A 33 11.61 4.58 -4.37
N GLY A 34 11.31 3.32 -4.07
CA GLY A 34 12.28 2.34 -3.60
C GLY A 34 13.40 2.08 -4.61
N VAL A 35 13.08 2.08 -5.92
CA VAL A 35 14.08 2.00 -7.00
C VAL A 35 14.91 3.28 -7.06
N LEU A 36 14.28 4.47 -7.06
CA LEU A 36 14.97 5.76 -7.09
C LEU A 36 15.94 5.93 -5.91
N LYS A 37 15.48 5.62 -4.70
CA LYS A 37 16.31 5.57 -3.48
C LYS A 37 17.52 4.65 -3.64
N SER A 38 17.29 3.46 -4.19
CA SER A 38 18.37 2.47 -4.34
C SER A 38 19.40 2.87 -5.40
N TRP A 39 18.97 3.60 -6.43
CA TRP A 39 19.86 4.21 -7.43
C TRP A 39 20.67 5.36 -6.84
N LYS A 40 20.02 6.28 -6.11
CA LYS A 40 20.70 7.40 -5.43
C LYS A 40 21.79 6.89 -4.46
N ASN A 41 21.50 5.81 -3.75
CA ASN A 41 22.41 5.23 -2.75
C ASN A 41 23.36 4.16 -3.34
N ALA A 42 23.37 3.96 -4.67
CA ALA A 42 24.18 2.97 -5.38
C ALA A 42 24.14 1.54 -4.79
N ASN A 43 23.02 1.16 -4.17
CA ASN A 43 22.87 -0.08 -3.40
C ASN A 43 21.74 -0.98 -3.93
N TYR A 44 21.39 -0.84 -5.20
CA TYR A 44 20.36 -1.64 -5.85
C TYR A 44 20.66 -3.14 -5.75
N LYS A 45 19.70 -3.89 -5.22
CA LYS A 45 19.75 -5.36 -5.12
C LYS A 45 18.47 -5.95 -5.69
N SER A 46 18.59 -6.69 -6.79
CA SER A 46 17.45 -7.36 -7.46
C SER A 46 16.66 -8.26 -6.48
N ARG A 47 17.35 -8.93 -5.55
CA ARG A 47 16.71 -9.71 -4.48
C ARG A 47 15.69 -8.90 -3.67
N LYS A 48 16.02 -7.66 -3.30
CA LYS A 48 15.14 -6.79 -2.51
C LYS A 48 13.87 -6.42 -3.28
N MET A 49 14.01 -6.13 -4.58
CA MET A 49 12.86 -5.87 -5.46
C MET A 49 11.97 -7.10 -5.60
N ARG A 50 12.56 -8.28 -5.82
CA ARG A 50 11.82 -9.54 -5.88
C ARG A 50 11.06 -9.83 -4.59
N ASP A 51 11.70 -9.65 -3.43
CA ASP A 51 11.07 -9.87 -2.13
C ASP A 51 9.89 -8.90 -1.92
N GLY A 52 10.01 -7.65 -2.42
CA GLY A 52 8.91 -6.68 -2.46
C GLY A 52 7.72 -7.13 -3.33
N ILE A 53 7.99 -7.67 -4.53
CA ILE A 53 6.95 -8.21 -5.43
C ILE A 53 6.26 -9.43 -4.80
N VAL A 54 7.02 -10.34 -4.18
CA VAL A 54 6.45 -11.50 -3.48
C VAL A 54 5.51 -11.04 -2.36
N ARG A 55 5.92 -10.04 -1.57
CA ARG A 55 5.08 -9.45 -0.52
C ARG A 55 3.81 -8.82 -1.10
N TRP A 56 3.91 -8.12 -2.23
CA TRP A 56 2.75 -7.53 -2.90
C TRP A 56 1.75 -8.62 -3.34
N ILE A 57 2.22 -9.72 -3.95
CA ILE A 57 1.35 -10.84 -4.32
C ILE A 57 0.68 -11.45 -3.08
N ALA A 58 1.41 -11.64 -1.98
CA ALA A 58 0.84 -12.15 -0.74
C ALA A 58 -0.25 -11.23 -0.17
N GLU A 59 -0.06 -9.91 -0.26
CA GLU A 59 -1.07 -8.92 0.13
C GLU A 59 -2.32 -8.99 -0.77
N MET A 60 -2.17 -9.27 -2.08
CA MET A 60 -3.31 -9.52 -2.97
C MET A 60 -4.09 -10.77 -2.59
N VAL A 61 -3.40 -11.85 -2.24
CA VAL A 61 -4.05 -13.07 -1.73
C VAL A 61 -4.82 -12.77 -0.44
N ALA A 62 -4.25 -11.98 0.47
CA ALA A 62 -4.92 -11.59 1.71
C ALA A 62 -6.18 -10.76 1.45
N ILE A 63 -6.17 -9.84 0.49
CA ILE A 63 -7.36 -9.04 0.14
C ILE A 63 -8.48 -9.92 -0.42
N VAL A 64 -8.14 -10.84 -1.34
CA VAL A 64 -9.12 -11.81 -1.89
C VAL A 64 -9.70 -12.68 -0.77
N PHE A 65 -8.86 -13.14 0.16
CA PHE A 65 -9.29 -13.92 1.31
C PHE A 65 -10.28 -13.13 2.19
N VAL A 66 -9.96 -11.88 2.53
CA VAL A 66 -10.84 -11.04 3.37
C VAL A 66 -12.16 -10.70 2.68
N ILE A 67 -12.16 -10.48 1.36
CA ILE A 67 -13.39 -10.36 0.57
C ILE A 67 -14.26 -11.63 0.73
N GLY A 68 -13.65 -12.81 0.66
CA GLY A 68 -14.35 -14.07 0.90
C GLY A 68 -14.95 -14.16 2.31
N VAL A 69 -14.21 -13.72 3.33
CA VAL A 69 -14.68 -13.69 4.72
C VAL A 69 -15.87 -12.74 4.87
N ASP A 70 -15.81 -11.52 4.31
CA ASP A 70 -16.92 -10.57 4.35
C ASP A 70 -18.19 -11.14 3.71
N LEU A 71 -18.05 -11.86 2.59
CA LEU A 71 -19.17 -12.48 1.88
C LEU A 71 -19.80 -13.64 2.68
N VAL A 72 -18.97 -14.51 3.25
CA VAL A 72 -19.44 -15.65 4.05
C VAL A 72 -20.13 -15.20 5.33
N LEU A 73 -19.60 -14.15 5.99
CA LEU A 73 -20.11 -13.65 7.26
C LEU A 73 -21.14 -12.52 7.11
N GLY A 74 -21.44 -12.07 5.89
CA GLY A 74 -22.40 -11.00 5.64
C GLY A 74 -21.98 -9.63 6.20
N LEU A 75 -20.68 -9.35 6.28
CA LEU A 75 -20.12 -8.16 6.94
C LEU A 75 -20.15 -6.88 6.09
N ASN A 76 -20.89 -6.86 4.99
CA ASN A 76 -21.02 -5.68 4.10
C ASN A 76 -19.67 -5.06 3.68
N PHE A 77 -18.62 -5.88 3.54
CA PHE A 77 -17.27 -5.46 3.17
C PHE A 77 -16.55 -4.53 4.16
N TYR A 78 -17.00 -4.47 5.43
CA TYR A 78 -16.31 -3.66 6.44
C TYR A 78 -14.90 -4.19 6.73
N LEU A 79 -14.70 -5.51 6.77
CA LEU A 79 -13.39 -6.09 7.08
C LEU A 79 -12.39 -5.83 5.95
N CYS A 80 -12.83 -5.96 4.70
CA CYS A 80 -12.05 -5.64 3.51
C CYS A 80 -11.69 -4.15 3.47
N GLY A 81 -12.67 -3.27 3.70
CA GLY A 81 -12.42 -1.83 3.76
C GLY A 81 -11.39 -1.46 4.83
N PHE A 82 -11.50 -2.06 6.02
CA PHE A 82 -10.55 -1.85 7.11
C PHE A 82 -9.15 -2.36 6.76
N THR A 83 -9.05 -3.58 6.23
CA THR A 83 -7.78 -4.21 5.83
C THR A 83 -7.06 -3.40 4.74
N LEU A 84 -7.79 -2.96 3.71
CA LEU A 84 -7.26 -2.10 2.66
C LEU A 84 -6.75 -0.76 3.21
N SER A 85 -7.50 -0.17 4.14
CA SER A 85 -7.10 1.10 4.77
C SER A 85 -5.79 0.95 5.56
N LEU A 86 -5.62 -0.14 6.31
CA LEU A 86 -4.37 -0.46 7.01
C LEU A 86 -3.21 -0.70 6.05
N PHE A 87 -3.47 -1.39 4.93
CA PHE A 87 -2.46 -1.62 3.91
C PHE A 87 -2.00 -0.32 3.23
N ILE A 88 -2.93 0.59 2.91
CA ILE A 88 -2.62 1.93 2.40
C ILE A 88 -1.80 2.71 3.43
N TYR A 89 -2.20 2.68 4.71
CA TYR A 89 -1.48 3.36 5.79
C TYR A 89 -0.03 2.88 5.90
N LYS A 90 0.18 1.55 5.87
CA LYS A 90 1.52 0.94 5.86
C LYS A 90 2.34 1.40 4.64
N GLU A 91 1.73 1.44 3.46
CA GLU A 91 2.41 1.87 2.24
C GLU A 91 2.76 3.36 2.26
N ALA A 92 1.89 4.20 2.82
CA ALA A 92 2.17 5.62 3.00
C ALA A 92 3.40 5.85 3.88
N GLY A 93 3.58 5.06 4.95
CA GLY A 93 4.80 5.10 5.76
C GLY A 93 6.05 4.77 4.95
N SER A 94 6.02 3.69 4.17
CA SER A 94 7.13 3.29 3.28
C SER A 94 7.47 4.35 2.23
N ILE A 95 6.46 4.99 1.63
CA ILE A 95 6.62 6.09 0.68
C ILE A 95 7.36 7.26 1.34
N LEU A 96 6.93 7.65 2.54
CA LEU A 96 7.55 8.75 3.29
C LEU A 96 9.01 8.46 3.64
N GLU A 97 9.33 7.24 4.09
CA GLU A 97 10.71 6.81 4.32
C GLU A 97 11.56 6.92 3.04
N ASN A 98 11.03 6.43 1.91
CA ASN A 98 11.74 6.49 0.64
C ASN A 98 11.93 7.92 0.13
N LEU A 99 10.96 8.83 0.36
CA LEU A 99 11.06 10.25 0.04
C LEU A 99 12.17 10.93 0.85
N THR A 100 12.22 10.71 2.15
CA THR A 100 13.27 11.27 3.03
C THR A 100 14.65 10.81 2.59
N GLU A 101 14.84 9.53 2.28
CA GLU A 101 16.13 9.03 1.76
C GLU A 101 16.47 9.58 0.37
N CYS A 102 15.45 9.88 -0.45
CA CYS A 102 15.63 10.60 -1.69
C CYS A 102 16.00 12.09 -1.48
N GLY A 103 15.96 12.61 -0.25
CA GLY A 103 16.34 13.98 0.11
C GLY A 103 15.19 14.98 0.00
N VAL A 104 13.95 14.50 0.01
CA VAL A 104 12.76 15.36 0.06
C VAL A 104 12.51 15.75 1.51
N GLU A 105 12.47 17.05 1.78
CA GLU A 105 12.12 17.59 3.10
C GLU A 105 10.63 17.39 3.37
N LEU A 106 10.32 16.67 4.45
CA LEU A 106 8.94 16.44 4.88
C LEU A 106 8.49 17.52 5.87
N PRO A 107 7.20 17.92 5.86
CA PRO A 107 6.66 18.80 6.89
C PRO A 107 6.87 18.23 8.30
N GLU A 108 7.13 19.08 9.29
CA GLU A 108 7.45 18.66 10.67
C GLU A 108 6.40 17.71 11.28
N VAL A 109 5.11 17.93 10.98
CA VAL A 109 4.00 17.07 11.45
C VAL A 109 4.17 15.62 10.98
N VAL A 110 4.73 15.43 9.78
CA VAL A 110 4.97 14.13 9.17
C VAL A 110 6.29 13.54 9.68
N ALA A 111 7.35 14.35 9.75
CA ALA A 111 8.66 13.94 10.27
C ALA A 111 8.57 13.42 11.72
N ASN A 112 7.86 14.14 12.59
CA ASN A 112 7.68 13.77 14.00
C ASN A 112 6.95 12.43 14.17
N LYS A 113 5.98 12.12 13.29
CA LYS A 113 5.28 10.82 13.32
C LYS A 113 6.19 9.68 12.87
N LEU A 114 7.06 9.91 11.88
CA LEU A 114 8.02 8.90 11.41
C LEU A 114 9.10 8.58 12.45
N GLU A 115 9.56 9.57 13.22
CA GLU A 115 10.53 9.35 14.30
C GLU A 115 10.00 8.40 15.38
N VAL A 116 8.69 8.45 15.68
CA VAL A 116 8.04 7.51 16.59
C VAL A 116 8.05 6.08 16.02
N PHE A 117 7.96 5.90 14.70
CA PHE A 117 8.08 4.58 14.05
C PHE A 117 9.51 4.05 13.99
N ASN A 118 10.51 4.95 13.89
CA ASN A 118 11.94 4.58 13.85
C ASN A 118 12.55 4.31 15.22
N LYS A 119 11.96 4.82 16.30
CA LYS A 119 12.26 4.38 17.68
C LYS A 119 11.70 2.97 17.89
N LYS A 120 12.35 1.98 17.30
CA LYS A 120 12.24 0.59 17.73
C LYS A 120 12.83 0.51 19.13
N GLU A 121 12.01 0.20 20.12
CA GLU A 121 12.48 -0.42 21.37
C GLU A 121 13.15 -1.77 21.08
#